data_AF-A0A3B9QAZ8-F1
#
_entry.id   AF-A0A3B9QAZ8-F1
#
_cell.length_a   1.000
_cell.length_b   1.000
_cell.length_c   1.000
_cell.angle_alpha   90.00
_cell.angle_beta   90.00
_cell.angle_gamma   90.00
#
_symmetry.space_group_name_H-M   'P 1'
#
loop_
_entity.id
_entity.type
_entity.pdbx_description
1 polymer ?
#
loop_
_entity_poly.entity_id
_entity_poly.type
_entity_poly.pdbx_seq_one_letter_code
_entity_poly.pdbx_strand_id
1 'polypeptide(L)' 'MVLQVAGPDHMPEYTVACVINGTQASVGKGSSKKEAEENAARNWLVRNGYSDGVLHNKNYLADDGVGKQ' A
#
# COMPACT_ATOMS: atom_id res chain seq x y z
N MET A 1 3.73 -6.54 6.82
CA MET A 1 3.28 -7.97 6.84
C MET A 1 2.61 -8.31 5.52
N VAL A 2 3.01 -9.39 4.83
CA VAL A 2 2.33 -9.82 3.58
C VAL A 2 0.97 -10.43 3.93
N LEU A 3 -0.09 -9.93 3.30
CA LEU A 3 -1.47 -10.42 3.44
C LEU A 3 -1.87 -11.37 2.31
N GLN A 4 -1.48 -11.04 1.08
CA GLN A 4 -1.89 -11.77 -0.12
C GLN A 4 -0.81 -11.67 -1.19
N VAL A 5 -0.70 -12.73 -2.01
CA VAL A 5 0.00 -12.74 -3.28
C VAL A 5 -0.98 -13.26 -4.32
N ALA A 6 -1.22 -12.51 -5.40
CA ALA A 6 -2.09 -12.90 -6.51
C ALA A 6 -1.40 -12.64 -7.84
N GLY A 7 -2.07 -12.97 -8.94
CA GLY A 7 -1.54 -12.80 -10.30
C GLY A 7 -0.75 -14.02 -10.80
N PRO A 8 -0.42 -14.03 -12.10
CA PRO A 8 0.34 -15.12 -12.71
C PRO A 8 1.79 -15.12 -12.21
N ASP A 9 2.49 -16.26 -12.34
CA ASP A 9 3.84 -16.46 -11.80
C ASP A 9 4.88 -15.42 -12.28
N HIS A 10 4.67 -14.88 -13.48
CA HIS A 10 5.54 -13.87 -14.10
C HIS A 10 5.15 -12.42 -13.79
N MET A 11 4.01 -12.19 -13.13
CA MET A 11 3.51 -10.87 -12.78
C MET A 11 2.74 -10.93 -11.45
N PRO A 12 3.44 -11.24 -10.33
CA PRO A 12 2.81 -11.32 -9.03
C PRO A 12 2.44 -9.93 -8.51
N GLU A 13 1.25 -9.82 -7.92
CA GLU A 13 0.80 -8.68 -7.13
C GLU A 13 0.82 -9.04 -5.65
N TYR A 14 1.62 -8.30 -4.88
CA TYR A 14 1.75 -8.45 -3.43
C TYR A 14 0.88 -7.41 -2.74
N THR A 15 0.12 -7.84 -1.73
CA THR A 15 -0.59 -6.96 -0.80
C THR A 15 0.06 -7.05 0.58
N VAL A 16 0.47 -5.91 1.13
CA VAL A 16 1.20 -5.82 2.41
C VAL A 16 0.50 -4.83 3.35
N ALA A 17 0.30 -5.24 4.60
CA ALA A 17 -0.14 -4.37 5.69
C ALA A 17 1.02 -3.63 6.36
N CYS A 18 0.83 -2.34 6.61
CA CYS A 18 1.58 -1.56 7.59
C CYS A 18 0.90 -1.73 8.96
N VAL A 19 1.66 -2.19 9.95
CA VAL A 19 1.16 -2.43 11.31
C VAL A 19 1.86 -1.46 12.26
N ILE A 20 1.09 -0.68 12.99
CA ILE A 20 1.58 0.32 13.95
C ILE A 20 0.92 0.02 15.29
N ASN A 21 1.73 -0.11 16.35
CA ASN A 21 1.26 -0.50 17.68
C ASN A 21 0.39 -1.78 17.66
N GLY A 22 0.80 -2.78 16.85
CA GLY A 22 0.07 -4.04 16.73
C GLY A 22 -1.25 -3.99 15.96
N THR A 23 -1.67 -2.81 15.47
CA THR A 23 -2.90 -2.64 14.69
C THR A 23 -2.57 -2.39 13.22
N GLN A 24 -3.30 -3.03 12.31
CA GLN A 24 -3.18 -2.76 10.88
C GLN A 24 -3.63 -1.33 10.58
N ALA A 25 -2.69 -0.47 10.20
CA ALA A 25 -2.90 0.95 10.04
C ALA A 25 -3.18 1.35 8.57
N SER A 26 -2.58 0.63 7.63
CA SER A 26 -2.80 0.79 6.18
C SER A 26 -2.40 -0.48 5.43
N VAL A 27 -2.71 -0.52 4.13
CA VAL A 27 -2.29 -1.56 3.20
C VAL A 27 -1.67 -0.91 1.96
N GLY A 28 -0.73 -1.59 1.32
CA GLY A 28 -0.16 -1.23 0.04
C GLY A 28 -0.02 -2.43 -0.86
N LYS A 29 -0.12 -2.20 -2.16
CA LYS A 29 0.05 -3.19 -3.21
C LYS A 29 1.30 -2.90 -4.04
N GLY A 30 1.86 -3.92 -4.68
CA GLY A 30 2.94 -3.73 -5.64
C GLY A 30 3.42 -5.02 -6.29
N SER A 31 4.21 -4.88 -7.36
CA SER A 31 4.75 -6.02 -8.13
C SER A 31 5.84 -6.80 -7.38
N SER A 32 6.20 -6.33 -6.19
CA SER A 32 7.21 -6.93 -5.31
C SER A 32 6.85 -6.63 -3.86
N LYS A 33 7.27 -7.48 -2.93
CA LYS A 33 7.06 -7.28 -1.48
C LYS A 33 7.58 -5.92 -1.01
N LYS A 34 8.76 -5.51 -1.51
CA LYS A 34 9.38 -4.20 -1.21
C LYS A 34 8.46 -3.04 -1.62
N GLU A 35 8.00 -3.05 -2.88
CA GLU A 35 7.13 -2.00 -3.41
C GLU A 35 5.80 -1.93 -2.65
N ALA A 36 5.21 -3.09 -2.35
CA ALA A 36 3.98 -3.17 -1.56
C ALA A 36 4.15 -2.63 -0.13
N GLU A 37 5.30 -2.88 0.51
CA GLU A 37 5.62 -2.35 1.84
C GLU A 37 5.85 -0.82 1.81
N GLU A 38 6.60 -0.33 0.83
CA GLU A 38 6.81 1.11 0.62
C GLU A 38 5.48 1.84 0.38
N ASN A 39 4.58 1.24 -0.41
CA ASN A 39 3.24 1.77 -0.64
C ASN A 39 2.39 1.73 0.62
N ALA A 40 2.46 0.67 1.43
CA ALA A 40 1.71 0.59 2.68
C ALA A 40 2.13 1.70 3.65
N ALA A 41 3.44 1.90 3.83
CA ALA A 41 3.97 2.97 4.68
C ALA A 41 3.59 4.35 4.16
N ARG A 42 3.72 4.58 2.85
CA ARG A 42 3.34 5.85 2.20
C ARG A 42 1.86 6.17 2.41
N ASN A 43 0.98 5.20 2.21
CA ASN A 43 -0.45 5.37 2.42
C ASN A 43 -0.78 5.80 3.85
N TRP A 44 -0.08 5.24 4.84
CA TRP A 44 -0.24 5.68 6.22
C TRP A 44 0.25 7.12 6.45
N LEU A 45 1.45 7.47 5.95
CA LEU A 45 2.01 8.82 6.10
C LEU A 45 1.12 9.90 5.50
N VAL A 46 0.62 9.67 4.27
CA VAL A 46 -0.29 10.58 3.57
C VAL A 46 -1.60 10.72 4.34
N ARG A 47 -2.22 9.61 4.74
CA ARG A 47 -3.49 9.61 5.47
C ARG A 47 -3.43 10.36 6.80
N ASN A 48 -2.26 10.35 7.46
CA ASN A 48 -2.07 11.00 8.76
C ASN A 48 -1.44 12.39 8.66
N GLY A 49 -1.28 12.94 7.45
CA GLY A 49 -0.77 14.30 7.25
C GLY A 49 0.74 14.46 7.53
N TYR A 50 1.50 13.37 7.56
CA TYR A 50 2.96 13.40 7.75
C TYR A 50 3.74 13.62 6.45
N SER A 51 3.04 13.82 5.32
CA SER A 51 3.68 14.11 4.03
C SER A 51 2.92 15.21 3.29
N ASP A 52 3.62 16.31 3.00
CA ASP A 52 3.13 17.53 2.32
C ASP A 52 2.86 17.36 0.80
N GLY A 53 2.54 16.14 0.36
CA GLY A 53 2.26 15.85 -1.06
C GLY A 53 3.48 15.89 -2.00
N VAL A 54 4.70 16.08 -1.48
CA VAL A 54 5.93 16.21 -2.31
C VAL A 54 6.51 14.86 -2.77
N LEU A 55 6.03 13.71 -2.25
CA LEU A 55 6.29 12.39 -2.86
C LEU A 55 5.41 12.19 -4.11
N HIS A 56 5.49 13.13 -5.06
CA HIS A 56 4.73 13.14 -6.30
C HIS A 56 5.30 12.10 -7.28
N ASN A 57 4.71 10.91 -7.31
CA ASN A 57 4.53 10.17 -8.56
C ASN A 57 3.06 9.83 -8.72
N LYS A 58 2.46 10.24 -9.84
CA LYS A 58 1.00 10.28 -10.09
C LYS A 58 0.33 8.91 -10.24
N ASN A 59 1.05 7.81 -10.00
CA ASN A 59 0.54 6.45 -10.24
C ASN A 59 0.04 5.72 -8.97
N TYR A 60 0.14 6.31 -7.78
CA TYR A 60 -0.13 5.58 -6.52
C TYR A 60 -1.43 5.96 -5.80
N LEU A 61 -2.20 6.93 -6.31
CA LEU A 61 -3.49 7.36 -5.73
C LEU A 61 -4.68 6.52 -6.23
N ALA A 62 -4.44 5.36 -6.84
CA ALA A 62 -5.47 4.59 -7.56
C ALA A 62 -6.09 3.42 -6.79
N ASP A 63 -5.73 3.17 -5.52
CA ASP A 63 -6.24 2.00 -4.76
C ASP A 63 -7.03 2.38 -3.50
N ASP A 64 -7.77 3.49 -3.51
CA ASP A 64 -8.90 3.64 -2.58
C ASP A 64 -10.09 2.82 -3.09
N GLY A 65 -9.90 1.51 -3.15
CA GLY A 65 -10.94 0.48 -3.28
C GLY A 65 -11.80 0.38 -2.03
N VAL A 66 -12.25 1.52 -1.49
CA VAL A 66 -13.40 1.55 -0.59
C VAL A 66 -14.60 1.19 -1.47
N GLY A 67 -14.99 -0.08 -1.39
CA GLY A 67 -16.26 -0.56 -1.89
C GLY A 67 -17.35 0.41 -1.44
N LYS A 68 -17.83 1.21 -2.39
CA LYS A 68 -19.09 1.91 -2.29
C LYS A 68 -20.14 0.81 -2.15
N GLN A 69 -20.81 0.72 -1.01
CA GLN A 69 -22.15 0.16 -0.96
C GLN A 69 -23.12 1.25 -1.42
#